data_AF-A0A7S2GH26-F1
#
_entry.id   AF-A0A7S2GH26-F1
#
_cell.length_a   1.000
_cell.length_b   1.000
_cell.length_c   1.000
_cell.angle_alpha   90.00
_cell.angle_beta   90.00
_cell.angle_gamma   90.00
#
_symmetry.space_group_name_H-M   'P 1'
#
loop_
_entity.id
_entity.type
_entity.pdbx_description
1 polymer ?
#
loop_
_entity_poly.entity_id
_entity_poly.type
_entity_poly.pdbx_seq_one_letter_code
_entity_poly.pdbx_strand_id
1 'polypeptide(L)'
;AGIRFWNYHKTPQRGVREVSVWFDDLLIHHTGLAQATTPARFQSILFTTAPEVVENDRSHVSYCGDHEQDVLCINEKKVSIRSKAMFDSPDPSAVGVWDSQRDALNANRPKTSAFR
;
A
#
# COMPACT_ATOMS: atom_id res chain seq x y z
N ALA A 1 19.55 14.02 -8.97
CA ALA A 1 18.39 14.65 -8.31
C ALA A 1 17.32 13.61 -8.02
N GLY A 2 16.63 13.68 -6.88
CA GLY A 2 15.63 12.71 -6.48
C GLY A 2 14.77 13.22 -5.31
N ILE A 3 13.68 12.52 -5.03
CA ILE A 3 12.75 12.82 -3.94
C ILE A 3 12.88 11.74 -2.88
N ARG A 4 12.97 12.12 -1.60
CA ARG A 4 13.06 11.19 -0.46
C ARG A 4 11.80 11.28 0.40
N PHE A 5 11.28 10.12 0.77
CA PHE A 5 10.09 9.97 1.61
C PHE A 5 10.47 9.31 2.93
N TRP A 6 10.13 9.95 4.05
CA TRP A 6 10.14 9.32 5.36
C TRP A 6 8.69 9.08 5.78
N ASN A 7 8.30 7.81 5.86
CA ASN A 7 6.99 7.44 6.34
C ASN A 7 7.00 7.45 7.88
N TYR A 8 6.51 8.52 8.49
CA TYR A 8 6.41 8.66 9.94
C TYR A 8 4.99 8.35 10.40
N HIS A 9 4.83 7.51 11.43
CA HIS A 9 3.53 7.37 12.09
C HIS A 9 3.67 6.98 13.58
N LYS A 10 2.72 7.43 14.42
CA LYS A 10 2.62 7.07 15.85
C LYS A 10 2.15 5.61 16.05
N THR A 11 1.35 5.10 15.12
CA THR A 11 0.86 3.71 14.99
C THR A 11 1.18 3.15 13.60
N PRO A 12 2.20 2.30 13.43
CA PRO A 12 2.73 1.91 12.11
C PRO A 12 1.70 1.48 11.06
N GLN A 13 0.55 0.92 11.46
CA GLN A 13 -0.53 0.44 10.60
C GLN A 13 -1.28 1.56 9.84
N ARG A 14 -1.06 2.84 10.17
CA ARG A 14 -1.75 4.00 9.58
C ARG A 14 -0.82 4.92 8.75
N GLY A 15 0.40 4.47 8.45
CA GLY A 15 1.32 5.23 7.60
C GLY A 15 0.82 5.39 6.17
N VAL A 16 1.53 6.19 5.37
CA VAL A 16 1.25 6.32 3.93
C VAL A 16 1.58 4.99 3.25
N ARG A 17 0.65 4.46 2.45
CA ARG A 17 0.82 3.20 1.71
C ARG A 17 1.37 3.42 0.30
N GLU A 18 0.94 4.49 -0.36
CA GLU A 18 1.24 4.77 -1.76
C GLU A 18 1.48 6.26 -1.97
N VAL A 19 2.34 6.59 -2.94
CA VAL A 19 2.63 7.96 -3.36
C VAL A 19 2.57 8.04 -4.88
N SER A 20 1.95 9.12 -5.36
CA SER A 20 1.92 9.49 -6.77
C SER A 20 2.58 10.84 -6.96
N VAL A 21 3.48 10.96 -7.94
CA VAL A 21 4.12 12.21 -8.33
C VAL A 21 3.55 12.63 -9.68
N TRP A 22 3.03 13.85 -9.73
CA TRP A 22 2.42 14.45 -10.92
C TRP A 22 3.24 15.66 -11.36
N PHE A 23 3.31 15.90 -12.66
CA PHE A 23 3.89 17.09 -13.27
C PHE A 23 3.02 17.53 -14.44
N ASP A 24 2.48 18.74 -14.38
CA ASP A 24 1.54 19.30 -15.37
C ASP A 24 0.43 18.30 -15.77
N ASP A 25 -0.28 17.79 -14.77
CA ASP A 25 -1.37 16.79 -14.91
C ASP A 25 -0.96 15.43 -15.49
N LEU A 26 0.34 15.18 -15.69
CA LEU A 26 0.87 13.88 -16.06
C LEU A 26 1.38 13.13 -14.83
N LEU A 27 0.87 11.91 -14.63
CA LEU A 27 1.42 10.98 -13.64
C LEU A 27 2.80 10.50 -14.10
N ILE A 28 3.85 10.97 -13.44
CA ILE A 28 5.23 10.63 -13.79
C ILE A 28 5.77 9.46 -12.95
N HIS A 29 5.19 9.20 -11.78
CA HIS A 29 5.55 8.06 -10.95
C HIS A 29 4.43 7.68 -9.98
N HIS A 30 4.24 6.38 -9.77
CA HIS A 30 3.37 5.85 -8.72
C HIS A 30 4.07 4.67 -8.06
N THR A 31 4.17 4.69 -6.73
CA THR A 31 4.90 3.67 -5.98
C THR A 31 4.29 3.42 -4.61
N GLY A 32 4.47 2.21 -4.11
CA GLY A 32 4.18 1.86 -2.72
C GLY A 32 5.28 2.36 -1.80
N LEU A 33 4.90 2.81 -0.60
CA LEU A 33 5.81 3.08 0.49
C LEU A 33 5.75 1.93 1.50
N ALA A 34 6.91 1.41 1.89
CA ALA A 34 7.03 0.55 3.05
C ALA A 34 6.44 1.22 4.31
N GLN A 35 5.92 0.38 5.20
CA GLN A 35 5.37 0.79 6.48
C GLN A 35 6.38 1.57 7.32
N ALA A 36 5.90 2.52 8.13
CA ALA A 36 6.74 3.28 9.04
C ALA A 36 7.53 2.35 10.00
N THR A 37 8.87 2.42 9.95
CA THR A 37 9.78 1.68 10.83
C THR A 37 10.39 2.58 11.91
N THR A 38 10.88 1.99 13.00
CA THR A 38 11.71 2.69 14.00
C THR A 38 13.07 1.98 14.09
N PRO A 39 14.19 2.63 13.69
CA PRO A 39 14.29 3.99 13.19
C PRO A 39 13.65 4.18 11.81
N ALA A 40 13.21 5.39 11.52
CA ALA A 40 12.55 5.72 10.26
C ALA A 40 13.57 5.65 9.11
N ARG A 41 13.37 4.67 8.21
CA ARG A 41 14.13 4.56 6.97
C ARG A 41 13.41 5.30 5.85
N PHE A 42 14.17 6.02 5.02
CA PHE A 42 13.59 6.69 3.87
C PHE A 42 13.58 5.80 2.63
N GLN A 43 12.68 6.14 1.71
CA GLN A 43 12.63 5.59 0.35
C GLN A 43 12.84 6.72 -0.66
N SER A 44 13.58 6.44 -1.72
CA SER A 44 13.98 7.41 -2.74
C SER A 44 13.33 7.12 -4.08
N ILE A 45 12.83 8.16 -4.75
CA ILE A 45 12.52 8.14 -6.19
C ILE A 45 13.60 8.95 -6.90
N LEU A 46 14.33 8.31 -7.82
CA LEU A 46 15.43 8.92 -8.55
C LEU A 46 14.98 9.31 -9.97
N PHE A 47 15.16 10.58 -10.32
CA PHE A 47 14.93 11.11 -11.68
C PHE A 47 16.27 11.47 -12.31
N THR A 48 17.19 10.50 -12.36
CA THR A 48 18.57 10.71 -12.81
C THR A 48 19.15 9.41 -13.37
N THR A 49 20.01 9.54 -14.37
CA THR A 49 20.80 8.43 -14.94
C THR A 49 22.27 8.46 -14.47
N ALA A 50 22.66 9.46 -13.69
CA ALA A 50 24.01 9.57 -13.14
C ALA A 50 24.35 8.36 -12.25
N PRO A 51 25.33 7.51 -12.64
CA PRO A 51 25.56 6.22 -11.99
C PRO A 51 26.00 6.35 -10.53
N GLU A 52 26.77 7.40 -10.22
CA GLU A 52 27.20 7.72 -8.85
C GLU A 52 26.02 7.95 -7.88
N VAL A 53 24.96 8.62 -8.34
CA VAL A 53 23.78 8.90 -7.51
C VAL A 53 22.95 7.63 -7.36
N VAL A 54 22.80 6.86 -8.44
CA VAL A 54 22.06 5.60 -8.44
C VAL A 54 22.70 4.60 -7.48
N GLU A 55 24.02 4.45 -7.51
CA GLU A 55 24.72 3.50 -6.64
C GLU A 55 24.62 3.91 -5.16
N ASN A 56 24.79 5.20 -4.86
CA ASN A 56 24.70 5.71 -3.49
C ASN A 56 23.30 5.55 -2.87
N ASP A 57 22.24 5.77 -3.65
CA ASP A 57 20.86 5.66 -3.16
C ASP A 57 20.23 4.27 -3.43
N ARG A 58 20.97 3.32 -4.04
CA ARG A 58 20.47 1.99 -4.46
C ARG A 58 19.70 1.26 -3.36
N SER A 59 20.21 1.31 -2.13
CA SER A 59 19.59 0.60 -0.99
C SER A 59 18.24 1.19 -0.55
N HIS A 60 17.90 2.41 -0.98
CA HIS A 60 16.67 3.13 -0.63
C HIS A 60 15.66 3.20 -1.77
N VAL A 61 15.98 2.62 -2.93
CA VAL A 61 15.07 2.55 -4.08
C VAL A 61 14.37 1.20 -4.07
N SER A 62 13.03 1.21 -4.03
CA SER A 62 12.22 0.00 -4.17
C SER A 62 11.99 -0.29 -5.65
N TYR A 63 12.54 -1.40 -6.15
CA TYR A 63 12.32 -1.87 -7.52
C TYR A 63 11.35 -3.05 -7.54
N CYS A 64 10.18 -2.86 -8.15
CA CYS A 64 9.12 -3.89 -8.21
C CYS A 64 9.48 -5.10 -9.09
N GLY A 65 10.60 -5.07 -9.83
CA GLY A 65 11.06 -6.21 -10.63
C GLY A 65 12.07 -7.13 -9.93
N ASP A 66 12.44 -6.84 -8.68
CA ASP A 66 13.39 -7.67 -7.91
C ASP A 66 12.72 -8.89 -7.24
N HIS A 67 11.39 -8.89 -7.15
CA HIS A 67 10.62 -9.93 -6.47
C HIS A 67 9.62 -10.58 -7.43
N GLU A 68 9.43 -11.90 -7.30
CA GLU A 68 8.38 -12.62 -8.00
C GLU A 68 7.00 -12.11 -7.53
N GLN A 69 6.13 -11.77 -8.47
CA GLN A 69 4.78 -11.30 -8.16
C GLN A 69 3.92 -12.50 -7.75
N ASP A 70 3.36 -12.47 -6.54
CA ASP A 70 2.41 -13.48 -6.08
C ASP A 70 1.03 -13.22 -6.69
N VAL A 71 0.55 -14.14 -7.54
CA VAL A 71 -0.64 -13.94 -8.37
C VAL A 71 -1.71 -14.98 -8.05
N LEU A 72 -2.96 -14.53 -7.90
CA LEU A 72 -4.14 -15.40 -7.84
C LEU A 72 -4.65 -15.68 -9.26
N CYS A 73 -4.63 -16.95 -9.69
CA CYS A 73 -5.17 -17.33 -10.99
C CYS A 73 -6.56 -17.98 -10.81
N ILE A 74 -7.53 -17.51 -11.60
CA ILE A 74 -8.90 -18.00 -11.59
C ILE A 74 -9.28 -18.33 -13.03
N ASN A 75 -9.76 -19.55 -13.26
CA ASN A 75 -10.33 -19.97 -14.55
C ASN A 75 -11.72 -20.58 -14.33
N GLU A 76 -12.71 -20.18 -15.14
CA GLU A 76 -14.09 -20.69 -15.07
C GLU A 76 -14.68 -20.74 -13.64
N LYS A 77 -14.49 -19.66 -12.87
CA LYS A 77 -14.91 -19.54 -11.46
C LYS A 77 -14.23 -20.51 -10.49
N LYS A 78 -13.16 -21.18 -10.92
CA LYS A 78 -12.33 -22.05 -10.08
C LYS A 78 -10.95 -21.43 -9.92
N VAL A 79 -10.43 -21.46 -8.69
CA VAL A 79 -9.08 -21.01 -8.39
C VAL A 79 -8.10 -22.05 -8.94
N SER A 80 -7.27 -21.65 -9.89
CA SER A 80 -6.20 -22.48 -10.47
C SER A 80 -4.87 -22.30 -9.74
N ILE A 81 -4.56 -21.09 -9.25
CA ILE A 81 -3.37 -20.80 -8.41
C ILE A 81 -3.79 -19.94 -7.24
N ARG A 82 -3.42 -20.33 -6.02
CA ARG A 82 -3.71 -19.58 -4.79
C ARG A 82 -2.55 -18.64 -4.47
N SER A 83 -2.85 -17.36 -4.29
CA SER A 83 -1.90 -16.37 -3.76
C SER A 83 -1.80 -16.50 -2.23
N LYS A 84 -0.64 -16.18 -1.65
CA LYS A 84 -0.42 -16.08 -0.20
C LYS A 84 -1.36 -15.06 0.44
N ALA A 85 -1.65 -13.97 -0.27
CA ALA A 85 -2.57 -12.92 0.19
C ALA A 85 -4.00 -13.42 0.48
N MET A 86 -4.40 -14.60 -0.04
CA MET A 86 -5.69 -15.21 0.28
C MET A 86 -5.78 -15.70 1.74
N PHE A 87 -4.65 -15.91 2.40
CA PHE A 87 -4.58 -16.43 3.77
C PHE A 87 -4.21 -15.36 4.81
N ASP A 88 -3.74 -14.21 4.34
CA ASP A 88 -3.42 -13.09 5.20
C ASP A 88 -4.69 -12.40 5.71
N SER A 89 -4.58 -11.75 6.87
CA SER A 89 -5.67 -10.90 7.35
C SER A 89 -5.91 -9.77 6.34
N PRO A 90 -7.17 -9.54 5.94
CA PRO A 90 -7.48 -8.55 4.93
C PRO A 90 -7.05 -7.15 5.41
N ASP A 91 -6.57 -6.33 4.47
CA ASP A 91 -6.20 -4.94 4.77
C ASP A 91 -7.42 -4.22 5.36
N PRO A 92 -7.35 -3.71 6.61
CA PRO A 92 -8.47 -3.07 7.27
C PRO A 92 -8.93 -1.78 6.57
N SER A 93 -8.11 -1.24 5.66
CA SER A 93 -8.48 -0.10 4.80
C SER A 93 -9.10 -0.49 3.47
N ALA A 94 -9.11 -1.78 3.11
CA ALA A 94 -9.70 -2.24 1.86
C ALA A 94 -11.24 -2.09 1.87
N VAL A 95 -11.79 -1.65 0.74
CA VAL A 95 -13.23 -1.44 0.60
C VAL A 95 -13.98 -2.75 0.82
N GLY A 96 -14.97 -2.75 1.70
CA GLY A 96 -15.76 -3.93 2.05
C GLY A 96 -15.16 -4.79 3.17
N VAL A 97 -13.97 -4.47 3.67
CA VAL A 97 -13.42 -5.03 4.92
C VAL A 97 -13.95 -4.18 6.07
N TRP A 98 -14.97 -4.67 6.75
CA TRP A 98 -15.60 -3.96 7.86
C TRP A 98 -14.70 -4.10 9.10
N ASP A 99 -14.30 -2.98 9.69
CA ASP A 99 -13.61 -2.99 10.98
C ASP A 99 -14.59 -3.51 12.05
N SER A 100 -14.17 -4.50 12.83
CA SER A 100 -14.97 -5.10 13.91
C SER A 100 -15.39 -4.05 14.95
N GLN A 101 -14.62 -2.96 15.10
CA GLN A 101 -14.97 -1.81 15.92
C GLN A 101 -16.15 -1.00 15.34
N ARG A 102 -16.27 -0.95 14.02
CA ARG A 102 -17.35 -0.27 13.30
C ARG A 102 -18.63 -1.10 13.27
N ASP A 103 -18.52 -2.43 13.24
CA ASP A 103 -19.66 -3.34 13.38
C ASP A 103 -20.29 -3.24 14.79
N ALA A 104 -19.46 -3.12 15.83
CA ALA A 104 -19.95 -2.88 17.19
C ALA A 104 -20.66 -1.51 17.34
N LEU A 105 -20.18 -0.48 16.64
CA LEU A 105 -20.81 0.85 16.61
C LEU A 105 -22.09 0.87 15.73
N ASN A 106 -22.12 0.12 14.64
CA ASN A 106 -23.27 0.01 13.73
C ASN A 106 -24.38 -0.90 14.28
N ALA A 107 -24.04 -1.91 15.09
CA ALA A 107 -25.02 -2.74 15.82
C ALA A 107 -25.86 -1.92 16.81
N ASN A 108 -25.31 -0.80 17.30
CA ASN A 108 -25.99 0.15 18.20
C ASN A 108 -26.68 1.30 17.46
N ARG A 109 -26.64 1.36 16.12
CA ARG A 109 -27.36 2.40 15.37
C ARG A 109 -28.86 2.11 15.45
N PRO A 110 -29.70 3.09 15.88
CA PRO A 110 -31.14 2.92 15.86
C PRO A 110 -31.59 2.56 14.44
N LYS A 111 -32.22 1.40 14.27
CA LYS A 111 -32.86 1.07 12.99
C LYS A 111 -34.03 2.04 12.85
N THR A 112 -33.96 2.94 11.86
CA THR A 112 -35.10 3.80 11.51
C THR A 112 -36.30 2.90 11.24
N SER A 113 -37.43 3.26 11.87
CA SER A 113 -38.64 2.45 12.01
C SER A 113 -39.03 1.71 10.74
N ALA A 114 -39.30 0.41 10.87
CA ALA A 114 -39.98 -0.36 9.84
C ALA A 114 -41.33 0.32 9.55
N PHE A 115 -41.54 0.76 8.31
CA PHE A 115 -42.86 1.18 7.86
C PHE A 115 -43.79 -0.05 7.91
N ARG A 116 -44.92 0.13 8.59
CA ARG A 116 -46.05 -0.80 8.56
C ARG A 116 -46.70 -0.79 7.18
#